data_AF-A0A924CG39-F1
#
_entry.id   AF-A0A924CG39-F1
#
_cell.length_a   1.000
_cell.length_b   1.000
_cell.length_c   1.000
_cell.angle_alpha   90.00
_cell.angle_beta   90.00
_cell.angle_gamma   90.00
#
_symmetry.space_group_name_H-M   'P 1'
#
loop_
_entity.id
_entity.type
_entity.pdbx_description
1 polymer ?
#
loop_
_entity_poly.entity_id
_entity_poly.type
_entity_poly.pdbx_seq_one_letter_code
_entity_poly.pdbx_strand_id
1 'polypeptide(L)' 'TPPPVIRKSTVGAGDSMVAGIVYFLSQGKNILEAAKYGVACGTAATMNTGTELCNKKDVAHLYKSIR' A
#
# COMPACT_ATOMS: atom_id res chain seq x y z
N THR A 1 -0.88 -4.18 -12.01
CA THR A 1 0.58 -4.19 -11.81
C THR A 1 0.96 -3.01 -10.92
N PRO A 2 1.86 -3.18 -9.94
CA PRO A 2 2.25 -2.10 -9.04
C PRO A 2 2.96 -0.97 -9.81
N PRO A 3 2.72 0.31 -9.47
CA PRO A 3 3.30 1.45 -10.17
C PRO A 3 4.83 1.52 -9.95
N PRO A 4 5.58 2.06 -10.93
CA PRO A 4 7.04 2.19 -10.82
C PRO A 4 7.40 3.25 -9.77
N VAL A 5 8.06 2.83 -8.70
CA VAL A 5 8.49 3.71 -7.61
C VAL A 5 9.98 3.52 -7.30
N ILE A 6 10.68 4.60 -6.96
CA ILE A 6 12.10 4.55 -6.55
C ILE A 6 12.16 3.90 -5.17
N ARG A 7 12.61 2.64 -5.10
CA ARG A 7 12.71 1.88 -3.84
C ARG A 7 13.87 2.40 -2.99
N LYS A 8 13.58 2.77 -1.75
CA LYS A 8 14.59 3.20 -0.77
C LYS A 8 14.77 2.21 0.39
N SER A 9 13.71 1.48 0.78
CA SER A 9 13.73 0.42 1.79
C SER A 9 12.63 -0.60 1.50
N THR A 10 12.80 -1.87 1.87
CA THR A 10 11.78 -2.92 1.72
C THR A 10 11.21 -3.43 3.05
N VAL A 11 11.74 -2.95 4.17
CA VAL A 11 11.33 -3.38 5.52
C VAL A 11 9.91 -2.89 5.80
N GLY A 12 9.00 -3.79 6.19
CA GLY A 12 7.61 -3.45 6.54
C GLY A 12 6.64 -3.32 5.36
N ALA A 13 7.07 -3.57 4.11
CA ALA A 13 6.19 -3.53 2.94
C ALA A 13 5.13 -4.64 2.96
N GLY A 14 5.48 -5.84 3.43
CA GLY A 14 4.56 -6.96 3.59
C GLY A 14 3.49 -6.70 4.65
N ASP A 15 3.91 -6.24 5.84
CA ASP A 15 3.00 -5.90 6.93
C ASP A 15 2.06 -4.76 6.53
N SER A 16 2.58 -3.75 5.81
CA SER A 16 1.78 -2.64 5.27
C SER A 16 0.75 -3.12 4.25
N MET A 17 1.12 -4.07 3.39
CA MET A 17 0.19 -4.68 2.43
C MET A 17 -0.93 -5.43 3.15
N VAL A 18 -0.59 -6.29 4.12
CA VAL A 18 -1.57 -7.06 4.88
C VAL A 18 -2.48 -6.13 5.69
N ALA A 19 -1.92 -5.11 6.34
CA ALA A 19 -2.69 -4.08 7.05
C ALA A 19 -3.67 -3.35 6.13
N GLY A 20 -3.25 -3.00 4.90
CA GLY A 20 -4.12 -2.39 3.89
C GLY A 20 -5.27 -3.29 3.47
N ILE A 21 -5.01 -4.59 3.27
CA ILE A 21 -6.04 -5.57 2.90
C ILE A 21 -7.05 -5.73 4.04
N VAL A 22 -6.58 -5.96 5.26
CA VAL A 22 -7.44 -6.16 6.45
C VAL A 22 -8.28 -4.91 6.71
N TYR A 23 -7.71 -3.71 6.54
CA TYR A 23 -8.44 -2.45 6.70
C TYR A 23 -9.59 -2.30 5.70
N PHE A 24 -9.42 -2.68 4.43
CA PHE A 24 -10.51 -2.59 3.45
C PHE A 24 -11.56 -3.68 3.64
N LEU A 25 -11.14 -4.90 4.01
CA LEU A 25 -12.06 -5.98 4.33
C LEU A 25 -12.90 -5.66 5.58
N SER A 26 -12.32 -5.02 6.60
CA SER A 26 -13.07 -4.60 7.80
C SER A 26 -14.10 -3.51 7.51
N GLN A 27 -13.94 -2.76 6.41
CA GLN A 27 -14.90 -1.77 5.91
C GLN A 27 -15.96 -2.37 4.96
N GLY A 28 -16.02 -3.71 4.84
CA GLY A 28 -16.97 -4.40 3.98
C GLY A 28 -16.69 -4.23 2.48
N LYS A 29 -15.47 -3.82 2.09
CA LYS A 29 -15.07 -3.74 0.68
C LYS A 29 -14.82 -5.14 0.13
N ASN A 30 -14.97 -5.29 -1.18
CA ASN A 30 -14.68 -6.56 -1.85
C ASN A 30 -13.16 -6.85 -1.86
N ILE A 31 -12.82 -8.12 -2.06
CA ILE A 31 -11.42 -8.60 -2.10
C ILE A 31 -10.58 -7.88 -3.16
N LEU A 32 -11.17 -7.47 -4.29
CA LEU A 32 -10.45 -6.79 -5.35
C LEU A 32 -9.98 -5.38 -4.92
N GLU A 33 -10.88 -4.60 -4.32
CA GLU A 33 -10.57 -3.28 -3.73
C GLU A 33 -9.55 -3.42 -2.60
N ALA A 34 -9.70 -4.43 -1.74
CA ALA A 34 -8.76 -4.71 -0.66
C ALA A 34 -7.37 -5.07 -1.18
N ALA A 35 -7.27 -5.89 -2.22
CA ALA A 35 -6.01 -6.25 -2.87
C ALA A 35 -5.34 -5.03 -3.51
N LYS A 36 -6.10 -4.19 -4.21
CA LYS A 36 -5.59 -2.93 -4.79
C LYS A 36 -5.05 -2.00 -3.71
N TYR A 37 -5.77 -1.88 -2.59
CA TYR A 37 -5.36 -1.04 -1.46
C TYR A 37 -4.12 -1.60 -0.75
N GLY A 38 -4.03 -2.93 -0.58
CA GLY A 38 -2.84 -3.60 -0.08
C GLY A 38 -1.60 -3.35 -0.94
N VAL A 39 -1.74 -3.46 -2.26
CA VAL A 39 -0.64 -3.18 -3.20
C VAL A 39 -0.22 -1.71 -3.12
N ALA A 40 -1.17 -0.79 -2.99
CA ALA A 40 -0.86 0.64 -2.77
C ALA A 40 -0.07 0.86 -1.47
N CYS A 41 -0.52 0.27 -0.35
CA CYS A 41 0.16 0.35 0.95
C CYS A 41 1.56 -0.23 0.91
N GLY A 42 1.72 -1.44 0.36
CA GLY A 42 3.03 -2.09 0.24
C GLY A 42 3.98 -1.30 -0.66
N THR A 43 3.47 -0.73 -1.76
CA THR A 43 4.27 0.10 -2.67
C THR A 43 4.69 1.42 -2.01
N ALA A 44 3.78 2.09 -1.30
CA ALA A 44 4.07 3.32 -0.55
C ALA A 44 5.15 3.10 0.52
N ALA A 45 5.09 1.98 1.24
CA ALA A 45 6.11 1.62 2.23
C ALA A 45 7.51 1.50 1.62
N THR A 46 7.61 1.09 0.34
CA THR A 46 8.92 1.03 -0.35
C THR A 46 9.49 2.38 -0.79
N MET A 47 8.64 3.42 -0.81
CA MET A 47 9.03 4.80 -1.18
C MET A 47 9.59 5.59 0.00
N ASN A 48 9.25 5.22 1.23
CA ASN A 48 9.75 5.88 2.43
C ASN A 48 11.20 5.48 2.73
N THR A 49 11.97 6.45 3.23
CA THR A 49 13.39 6.27 3.58
C THR A 49 13.47 5.86 5.06
N GLY A 50 13.48 4.55 5.36
CA GLY A 50 13.66 4.04 6.74
C GLY A 50 12.50 3.20 7.28
N THR A 51 12.27 3.24 8.60
CA THR A 51 11.18 2.56 9.33
C THR A 51 9.92 3.44 9.49
N GLU A 52 9.86 4.57 8.77
CA GLU A 52 8.74 5.50 8.87
C GLU A 52 7.44 4.90 8.31
N LEU A 53 6.37 5.03 9.09
CA LEU A 53 5.01 4.61 8.74
C LEU A 53 4.60 5.14 7.36
N CYS A 54 3.94 4.28 6.58
CA CYS A 54 3.41 4.62 5.27
C CYS A 54 2.57 5.92 5.33
N ASN A 55 2.84 6.86 4.43
CA ASN A 55 2.10 8.11 4.42
C ASN A 55 0.75 7.89 3.73
N LYS A 56 -0.35 8.17 4.43
CA LYS A 56 -1.71 7.93 3.92
C LYS A 56 -2.00 8.67 2.61
N LYS A 57 -1.33 9.81 2.39
CA LYS A 57 -1.42 10.59 1.14
C LYS A 57 -0.81 9.84 -0.05
N ASP A 58 0.33 9.18 0.16
CA ASP A 58 1.02 8.42 -0.89
C ASP A 58 0.24 7.17 -1.26
N VAL A 59 -0.30 6.47 -0.24
CA VAL A 59 -1.20 5.33 -0.45
C VAL A 59 -2.43 5.74 -1.27
N ALA A 60 -3.06 6.86 -0.96
CA ALA A 60 -4.22 7.35 -1.70
C ALA A 60 -3.88 7.73 -3.15
N HIS A 61 -2.69 8.30 -3.39
CA HIS A 61 -2.21 8.62 -4.73
C HIS A 61 -1.93 7.36 -5.55
N LEU A 62 -1.24 6.39 -4.97
CA LEU A 62 -0.93 5.10 -5.59
C LEU A 62 -2.20 4.28 -5.84
N TYR A 63 -3.14 4.26 -4.90
CA TYR A 63 -4.42 3.57 -5.05
C TYR A 63 -5.19 4.06 -6.30
N LYS A 64 -5.21 5.37 -6.54
CA LYS A 64 -5.82 5.94 -7.76
C LYS A 64 -5.10 5.56 -9.06
N SER A 65 -3.82 5.24 -8.98
CA SER A 65 -3.01 4.81 -10.14
C SER A 65 -3.14 3.31 -10.44
N ILE A 66 -3.65 2.52 -9.50
CA ILE A 66 -3.84 1.07 -9.65
C ILE A 66 -5.18 0.82 -10.36
N ARG A 67 -5.09 0.44 -11.64
CA ARG A 67 -6.22 0.01 -12.47
C ARG A 67 -6.68 -1.40 -12.10
#